data_AF-A0A2K3NU38-F1
#
_entry.id   AF-A0A2K3NU38-F1
#
_cell.length_a   1.000
_cell.length_b   1.000
_cell.length_c   1.000
_cell.angle_alpha   90.00
_cell.angle_beta   90.00
_cell.angle_gamma   90.00
#
_symmetry.space_group_name_H-M   'P 1'
#
loop_
_entity.id
_entity.type
_entity.pdbx_description
1 polymer ?
#
loop_
_entity_poly.entity_id
_entity_poly.type
_entity_poly.pdbx_seq_one_letter_code
_entity_poly.pdbx_strand_id
1 'polypeptide(L)'
;MISLRVLAIALCYVVVVFGMLPSSSDAQLSPSFYTKTCPNVSSIVHEVISNVSKTDPRMLASLIRLHFHDYFVQVCPSLNLTSRKSGFTTHGFNTTYLVALSGAQTISRGRCKFFVDRLYHFCNTGNPDPILNTTYLQTLKSICPNNGPGTILTDLDLTTPDTCDSAYHSNLKIGKGLFQSD
;
A
#
# COMPACT_ATOMS: atom_id res chain seq x y z
N MET A 1 -3.24 67.06 14.69
CA MET A 1 -2.41 66.36 15.69
C MET A 1 -3.12 65.07 16.06
N ILE A 2 -2.59 63.92 15.66
CA ILE A 2 -3.19 62.62 15.99
C ILE A 2 -2.94 62.36 17.48
N SER A 3 -3.98 62.11 18.26
CA SER A 3 -3.86 61.85 19.69
C SER A 3 -3.06 60.57 19.93
N LEU A 4 -2.20 60.56 20.95
CA LEU A 4 -1.38 59.41 21.33
C LEU A 4 -2.22 58.12 21.53
N ARG A 5 -3.49 58.29 21.94
CA ARG A 5 -4.46 57.18 22.07
C ARG A 5 -4.85 56.57 20.72
N VAL A 6 -5.01 57.39 19.69
CA VAL A 6 -5.35 56.93 18.33
C VAL A 6 -4.17 56.19 17.71
N LEU A 7 -2.94 56.66 17.95
CA LEU A 7 -1.72 55.98 17.52
C LEU A 7 -1.55 54.62 18.21
N ALA A 8 -1.79 54.56 19.53
CA ALA A 8 -1.71 53.32 20.30
C ALA A 8 -2.75 52.27 19.85
N ILE A 9 -3.99 52.69 19.59
CA ILE A 9 -5.05 51.80 19.09
C ILE A 9 -4.71 51.28 17.69
N ALA A 10 -4.22 52.15 16.79
CA ALA A 10 -3.82 51.75 15.45
C ALA A 10 -2.65 50.74 15.48
N LEU A 11 -1.64 50.97 16.33
CA LEU A 11 -0.52 50.04 16.51
C LEU A 11 -0.97 48.69 17.09
N CYS A 12 -1.85 48.68 18.09
CA CYS A 12 -2.43 47.45 18.62
C CYS A 12 -3.21 46.68 17.54
N TYR A 13 -3.97 47.38 16.70
CA TYR A 13 -4.72 46.74 15.61
C TYR A 13 -3.80 46.08 14.58
N VAL A 14 -2.70 46.75 14.21
CA VAL A 14 -1.70 46.20 13.30
C VAL A 14 -1.01 44.96 13.90
N VAL A 15 -0.62 45.00 15.18
CA VAL A 15 0.02 43.86 15.86
C VAL A 15 -0.92 42.67 15.99
N VAL A 16 -2.20 42.89 16.30
CA VAL A 16 -3.21 41.81 16.36
C VAL A 16 -3.48 41.21 14.99
N VAL A 17 -3.57 42.03 13.93
CA VAL A 17 -3.81 41.56 12.56
C VAL A 17 -2.59 40.79 12.00
N PHE A 18 -1.36 41.24 12.26
CA PHE A 18 -0.15 40.52 11.84
C PHE A 18 0.19 39.31 12.73
N GLY A 19 -0.12 39.35 14.02
CA GLY A 19 0.12 38.26 14.96
C GLY A 19 -0.89 37.09 14.86
N MET A 20 -2.01 37.31 14.18
CA MET A 20 -3.05 36.30 13.90
C MET A 20 -2.88 35.62 12.53
N LEU A 21 -1.80 35.91 11.79
CA LEU A 21 -1.48 35.14 10.59
C LEU A 21 -1.16 33.70 11.02
N PRO A 22 -1.93 32.69 10.56
CA PRO A 22 -1.68 31.31 10.93
C PRO A 22 -0.25 30.97 10.50
N SER A 23 0.61 30.70 11.48
CA SER A 23 1.96 30.22 11.23
C SER A 23 1.84 28.81 10.69
N SER A 24 1.81 28.67 9.36
CA SER A 24 1.90 27.37 8.71
C SER A 24 3.17 26.70 9.20
N SER A 25 3.03 25.70 10.06
CA SER A 25 4.14 24.86 10.46
C SER A 25 4.28 23.80 9.38
N ASP A 26 5.23 23.96 8.47
CA ASP A 26 5.55 22.91 7.51
C ASP A 26 6.16 21.73 8.25
N ALA A 27 5.36 20.70 8.53
CA ALA A 27 5.82 19.41 9.03
C ALA A 27 6.43 18.59 7.88
N GLN A 28 7.41 19.17 7.18
CA GLN A 28 8.03 18.56 6.01
C GLN A 28 9.01 17.47 6.46
N LEU A 29 8.84 16.27 5.88
CA LEU A 29 9.80 15.19 6.04
C LEU A 29 11.15 15.58 5.43
N SER A 30 12.24 15.19 6.10
CA SER A 30 13.60 15.41 5.62
C SER A 30 14.43 14.13 5.70
N PRO A 31 15.14 13.72 4.63
CA PRO A 31 16.09 12.60 4.67
C PRO A 31 17.23 12.81 5.68
N SER A 32 17.53 14.06 6.04
CA SER A 32 18.59 14.41 6.99
C SER A 32 18.10 14.61 8.43
N PHE A 33 16.83 14.30 8.71
CA PHE A 33 16.22 14.52 10.03
C PHE A 33 17.03 13.88 11.17
N TYR A 34 17.55 12.66 10.95
CA TYR A 34 18.32 11.91 11.95
C TYR A 34 19.84 12.12 11.86
N THR A 35 20.35 12.95 10.94
CA THR A 35 21.80 13.09 10.72
C THR A 35 22.57 13.49 11.98
N LYS A 36 21.97 14.28 12.88
CA LYS A 36 22.62 14.71 14.14
C LYS A 36 22.31 13.81 15.33
N THR A 37 21.11 13.21 15.38
CA THR A 37 20.61 12.48 16.55
C THR A 37 20.85 10.98 16.45
N CYS A 38 20.77 10.41 15.25
CA CYS A 38 20.99 8.99 14.98
C CYS A 38 21.61 8.80 13.58
N PRO A 39 22.90 9.15 13.39
CA PRO A 39 23.54 9.19 12.06
C PRO A 39 23.59 7.83 11.36
N ASN A 40 23.60 6.74 12.12
CA ASN A 40 23.70 5.37 11.59
C ASN A 40 22.35 4.67 11.41
N VAL A 41 21.22 5.38 11.57
CA VAL A 41 19.87 4.76 11.53
C VAL A 41 19.64 3.94 10.27
N SER A 42 20.04 4.46 9.10
CA SER A 42 19.88 3.76 7.81
C SER A 42 20.70 2.47 7.77
N SER A 43 21.98 2.52 8.17
CA SER A 43 22.87 1.35 8.19
C SER A 43 22.38 0.28 9.15
N ILE A 44 21.94 0.67 10.35
CA ILE A 44 21.39 -0.24 11.36
C ILE A 44 20.14 -0.94 10.82
N VAL A 45 19.21 -0.18 10.25
CA VAL A 45 17.99 -0.74 9.66
C VAL A 45 18.31 -1.67 8.50
N HIS A 46 19.21 -1.29 7.59
CA HIS A 46 19.64 -2.15 6.48
C HIS A 46 20.29 -3.45 6.94
N GLU A 47 21.13 -3.40 7.97
CA GLU A 47 21.76 -4.60 8.52
C GLU A 47 20.73 -5.55 9.14
N VAL A 48 19.83 -5.03 9.97
CA VAL A 48 18.75 -5.83 10.57
C VAL A 48 17.89 -6.45 9.48
N ILE A 49 17.45 -5.66 8.50
CA ILE A 49 16.65 -6.12 7.38
C ILE A 49 17.38 -7.20 6.57
N SER A 50 18.67 -7.00 6.27
CA SER A 50 19.49 -7.97 5.52
C SER A 50 19.70 -9.27 6.30
N ASN A 51 19.83 -9.19 7.62
CA ASN A 51 20.00 -10.39 8.44
C ASN A 51 18.71 -11.18 8.55
N VAL A 52 17.56 -10.51 8.77
CA VAL A 52 16.28 -11.21 8.84
C VAL A 52 15.82 -11.75 7.48
N SER A 53 16.15 -11.07 6.37
CA SER A 53 15.79 -11.54 5.04
C SER A 53 16.52 -12.82 4.63
N LYS A 54 17.74 -13.06 5.17
CA LYS A 54 18.47 -14.33 4.99
C LYS A 54 17.76 -15.51 5.66
N THR A 55 17.04 -15.27 6.75
CA THR A 55 16.30 -16.31 7.48
C THR A 55 14.90 -16.52 6.91
N ASP A 56 14.19 -15.44 6.60
CA ASP A 56 12.89 -15.50 5.95
C ASP A 56 12.76 -14.39 4.89
N PRO A 57 12.81 -14.73 3.58
CA PRO A 57 12.74 -13.73 2.51
C PRO A 57 11.41 -12.95 2.50
N ARG A 58 10.31 -13.48 3.04
CA ARG A 58 9.03 -12.76 3.10
C ARG A 58 8.88 -11.79 4.27
N MET A 59 9.90 -11.65 5.12
CA MET A 59 9.91 -10.53 6.05
C MET A 59 9.94 -9.18 5.33
N LEU A 60 10.63 -9.08 4.20
CA LEU A 60 10.65 -7.86 3.38
C LEU A 60 9.24 -7.48 2.92
N ALA A 61 8.53 -8.43 2.32
CA ALA A 61 7.16 -8.26 1.88
C ALA A 61 6.21 -7.88 3.03
N SER A 62 6.41 -8.52 4.19
CA SER A 62 5.58 -8.29 5.38
C SER A 62 5.80 -6.89 5.97
N LEU A 63 7.04 -6.40 6.02
CA LEU A 63 7.38 -5.04 6.46
C LEU A 63 6.77 -3.98 5.55
N ILE A 64 6.89 -4.18 4.23
CA ILE A 64 6.30 -3.28 3.23
C ILE A 64 4.77 -3.28 3.38
N ARG A 65 4.16 -4.46 3.50
CA ARG A 65 2.70 -4.58 3.69
C ARG A 65 2.22 -3.93 4.98
N LEU A 66 2.98 -4.03 6.08
CA LEU A 66 2.64 -3.36 7.34
C LEU A 66 2.64 -1.84 7.16
N HIS A 67 3.66 -1.29 6.49
CA HIS A 67 3.73 0.14 6.19
C HIS A 67 2.52 0.62 5.36
N PHE A 68 2.04 -0.19 4.41
CA PHE A 68 0.83 0.13 3.63
C PHE A 68 -0.47 -0.09 4.40
N HIS A 69 -0.53 -1.08 5.28
CA HIS A 69 -1.72 -1.37 6.08
C HIS A 69 -1.99 -0.26 7.11
N ASP A 70 -0.95 0.39 7.61
CA ASP A 70 -1.07 1.57 8.47
C ASP A 70 -1.68 2.77 7.71
N TYR A 71 -1.75 2.71 6.38
CA TYR A 71 -2.22 3.79 5.51
C TYR A 71 -3.60 3.54 4.86
N PHE A 72 -4.04 2.29 4.73
CA PHE A 72 -5.28 1.95 3.99
C PHE A 72 -6.15 0.94 4.75
N VAL A 73 -7.26 1.42 5.32
CA VAL A 73 -8.33 0.58 5.90
C VAL A 73 -9.58 0.70 5.03
N GLN A 74 -9.93 -0.31 4.21
CA GLN A 74 -11.31 -0.74 3.94
C GLN A 74 -11.37 -1.98 3.02
N VAL A 75 -12.25 -2.95 3.34
CA VAL A 75 -12.66 -4.04 2.44
C VAL A 75 -14.20 -4.12 2.36
N CYS A 76 -14.72 -3.75 1.18
CA CYS A 76 -16.03 -4.01 0.51
C CYS A 76 -17.40 -3.61 1.10
N PRO A 77 -18.37 -3.22 0.23
CA PRO A 77 -18.50 -3.57 -1.19
C PRO A 77 -18.10 -2.45 -2.17
N SER A 78 -17.00 -2.67 -2.88
CA SER A 78 -16.75 -2.28 -4.28
C SER A 78 -15.29 -2.53 -4.60
N LEU A 79 -14.96 -3.77 -5.01
CA LEU A 79 -13.75 -4.09 -5.78
C LEU A 79 -13.82 -3.46 -7.20
N ASN A 80 -14.46 -2.30 -7.32
CA ASN A 80 -14.47 -1.54 -8.55
C ASN A 80 -13.18 -0.72 -8.57
N LEU A 81 -12.42 -0.83 -9.66
CA LEU A 81 -11.25 0.00 -9.93
C LEU A 81 -11.54 1.48 -9.65
N THR A 82 -12.77 1.94 -9.90
CA THR A 82 -13.24 3.30 -9.62
C THR A 82 -13.20 3.66 -8.12
N SER A 83 -13.66 2.77 -7.23
CA SER A 83 -13.63 3.02 -5.79
C SER A 83 -12.20 3.07 -5.25
N ARG A 84 -11.33 2.20 -5.78
CA ARG A 84 -9.90 2.21 -5.43
C ARG A 84 -9.18 3.46 -5.95
N LYS A 85 -9.48 3.87 -7.19
CA LYS A 85 -9.02 5.15 -7.75
C LYS A 85 -9.47 6.31 -6.86
N SER A 86 -10.74 6.31 -6.44
CA SER A 86 -11.29 7.35 -5.54
C SER A 86 -10.52 7.43 -4.22
N GLY A 87 -10.30 6.30 -3.53
CA GLY A 87 -9.56 6.29 -2.27
C GLY A 87 -8.11 6.77 -2.38
N PHE A 88 -7.44 6.48 -3.50
CA PHE A 88 -6.09 6.98 -3.79
C PHE A 88 -6.09 8.47 -4.12
N THR A 89 -7.07 8.93 -4.91
CA THR A 89 -7.19 10.37 -5.23
C THR A 89 -7.46 11.22 -4.00
N THR A 90 -8.17 10.70 -2.99
CA THR A 90 -8.38 11.39 -1.70
C THR A 90 -7.06 11.69 -0.98
N HIS A 91 -6.03 10.86 -1.19
CA HIS A 91 -4.70 11.04 -0.60
C HIS A 91 -3.71 11.70 -1.58
N GLY A 92 -4.20 12.32 -2.66
CA GLY A 92 -3.36 12.99 -3.66
C GLY A 92 -2.61 12.04 -4.60
N PHE A 93 -2.90 10.74 -4.57
CA PHE A 93 -2.27 9.76 -5.46
C PHE A 93 -3.06 9.59 -6.76
N ASN A 94 -2.34 9.56 -7.88
CA ASN A 94 -2.90 9.26 -9.19
C ASN A 94 -2.89 7.75 -9.49
N THR A 95 -3.42 7.36 -10.65
CA THR A 95 -3.50 5.95 -11.05
C THR A 95 -2.14 5.28 -11.25
N THR A 96 -1.10 6.04 -11.57
CA THR A 96 0.26 5.53 -11.73
C THR A 96 0.81 5.06 -10.39
N TYR A 97 0.58 5.83 -9.32
CA TYR A 97 0.95 5.40 -7.96
C TYR A 97 0.19 4.15 -7.55
N LEU A 98 -1.11 4.07 -7.83
CA LEU A 98 -1.87 2.86 -7.56
C LEU A 98 -1.26 1.62 -8.23
N VAL A 99 -0.95 1.70 -9.53
CA VAL A 99 -0.36 0.57 -10.28
C VAL A 99 1.05 0.23 -9.79
N ALA A 100 1.90 1.24 -9.55
CA ALA A 100 3.25 1.05 -9.06
C ALA A 100 3.27 0.41 -7.66
N LEU A 101 2.39 0.85 -6.76
CA LEU A 101 2.29 0.32 -5.40
C LEU A 101 1.67 -1.08 -5.38
N SER A 102 0.78 -1.42 -6.31
CA SER A 102 0.36 -2.81 -6.52
C SER A 102 1.54 -3.70 -6.90
N GLY A 103 2.54 -3.19 -7.62
CA GLY A 103 3.78 -3.92 -7.95
C GLY A 103 4.61 -4.34 -6.72
N ALA A 104 4.49 -3.64 -5.59
CA ALA A 104 5.17 -4.01 -4.34
C ALA A 104 4.72 -5.39 -3.80
N GLN A 105 3.63 -5.93 -4.33
CA GLN A 105 3.12 -7.25 -4.01
C GLN A 105 3.92 -8.40 -4.65
N THR A 106 4.88 -8.11 -5.53
CA THR A 106 5.65 -9.14 -6.27
C THR A 106 6.35 -10.16 -5.37
N ILE A 107 6.71 -9.80 -4.13
CA ILE A 107 7.33 -10.73 -3.15
C ILE A 107 6.36 -11.22 -2.05
N SER A 108 5.07 -10.90 -2.19
CA SER A 108 4.06 -11.17 -1.16
C SER A 108 3.40 -12.53 -1.32
N ARG A 109 2.75 -12.99 -0.24
CA ARG A 109 1.94 -14.22 -0.23
C ARG A 109 0.48 -13.94 0.15
N GLY A 110 -0.42 -14.69 -0.46
CA GLY A 110 -1.87 -14.62 -0.25
C GLY A 110 -2.37 -15.88 0.42
N ARG A 111 -3.25 -15.75 1.41
CA ARG A 111 -3.95 -16.91 1.99
C ARG A 111 -5.16 -17.26 1.14
N CYS A 112 -5.39 -18.56 0.92
CA CYS A 112 -6.53 -19.07 0.14
C CYS A 112 -7.86 -18.40 0.51
N LYS A 113 -8.12 -18.16 1.81
CA LYS A 113 -9.37 -17.53 2.28
C LYS A 113 -9.71 -16.18 1.62
N PHE A 114 -8.74 -15.48 1.05
CA PHE A 114 -8.92 -14.17 0.44
C PHE A 114 -9.17 -14.22 -1.08
N PHE A 115 -9.00 -15.38 -1.73
CA PHE A 115 -9.21 -15.52 -3.17
C PHE A 115 -9.92 -16.80 -3.57
N VAL A 116 -10.27 -17.69 -2.64
CA VAL A 116 -10.92 -18.98 -2.95
C VAL A 116 -12.27 -18.81 -3.66
N ASP A 117 -13.01 -17.74 -3.35
CA ASP A 117 -14.27 -17.42 -4.04
C ASP A 117 -14.07 -17.27 -5.54
N ARG A 118 -12.95 -16.66 -5.94
CA ARG A 118 -12.56 -16.47 -7.34
C ARG A 118 -12.34 -17.80 -8.09
N LEU A 119 -12.00 -18.88 -7.37
CA LEU A 119 -11.71 -20.17 -7.98
C LEU A 119 -12.96 -21.01 -8.22
N TYR A 120 -14.05 -20.78 -7.48
CA TYR A 120 -15.22 -21.67 -7.46
C TYR A 120 -16.56 -20.96 -7.60
N HIS A 121 -16.78 -19.86 -6.88
CA HIS A 121 -18.08 -19.19 -6.76
C HIS A 121 -17.92 -17.69 -6.92
N PHE A 122 -17.27 -17.28 -8.01
CA PHE A 122 -16.92 -15.89 -8.24
C PHE A 122 -18.19 -15.04 -8.25
N CYS A 123 -18.30 -14.07 -7.34
CA CYS A 123 -19.48 -13.22 -7.18
C CYS A 123 -20.81 -14.00 -7.11
N ASN A 124 -20.82 -15.16 -6.46
CA ASN A 124 -21.99 -16.06 -6.34
C ASN A 124 -22.54 -16.59 -7.68
N THR A 125 -21.75 -16.58 -8.74
CA THR A 125 -22.16 -17.10 -10.07
C THR A 125 -22.16 -18.63 -10.15
N GLY A 126 -21.60 -19.31 -9.15
CA GLY A 126 -21.36 -20.77 -9.19
C GLY A 126 -20.21 -21.18 -10.13
N ASN A 127 -19.48 -20.22 -10.71
CA ASN A 127 -18.39 -20.47 -11.64
C ASN A 127 -17.10 -19.78 -11.18
N PRO A 128 -15.93 -20.25 -11.65
CA PRO A 128 -14.67 -19.53 -11.47
C PRO A 128 -14.69 -18.17 -12.18
N ASP A 129 -13.81 -17.27 -11.77
CA ASP A 129 -13.61 -15.98 -12.41
C ASP A 129 -13.17 -16.14 -13.88
N PRO A 130 -13.91 -15.59 -14.85
CA PRO A 130 -13.64 -15.77 -16.27
C PRO A 130 -12.32 -15.12 -16.74
N ILE A 131 -11.76 -14.16 -15.99
CA ILE A 131 -10.50 -13.50 -16.38
C ILE A 131 -9.26 -14.22 -15.83
N LEU A 132 -9.44 -15.21 -14.97
CA LEU A 132 -8.35 -16.02 -14.43
C LEU A 132 -7.89 -17.05 -15.47
N ASN A 133 -6.59 -17.10 -15.72
CA ASN A 133 -5.98 -18.08 -16.61
C ASN A 133 -6.38 -19.52 -16.20
N THR A 134 -6.89 -20.31 -17.15
CA THR A 134 -7.47 -21.63 -16.86
C THR A 134 -6.44 -22.64 -16.34
N THR A 135 -5.20 -22.61 -16.84
CA THR A 135 -4.12 -23.46 -16.32
C THR A 135 -3.76 -23.06 -14.89
N TYR A 136 -3.62 -21.75 -14.65
CA TYR A 136 -3.31 -21.24 -13.33
C TYR A 136 -4.44 -21.49 -12.33
N LEU A 137 -5.71 -21.41 -12.77
CA LEU A 137 -6.87 -21.80 -11.99
C LEU A 137 -6.75 -23.25 -11.50
N GLN A 138 -6.33 -24.20 -12.35
CA GLN A 138 -6.16 -25.59 -11.91
C GLN A 138 -5.04 -25.73 -10.86
N THR A 139 -3.93 -25.01 -11.03
CA THR A 139 -2.86 -24.93 -10.03
C THR A 139 -3.38 -24.36 -8.70
N LEU A 140 -4.15 -23.27 -8.74
CA LEU A 140 -4.70 -22.67 -7.53
C LEU A 140 -5.75 -23.57 -6.86
N LYS A 141 -6.54 -24.34 -7.62
CA LYS A 141 -7.50 -25.31 -7.09
C LYS A 141 -6.82 -26.49 -6.40
N SER A 142 -5.65 -26.92 -6.85
CA SER A 142 -4.89 -27.99 -6.18
C SER A 142 -4.29 -27.52 -4.86
N ILE A 143 -3.89 -26.24 -4.78
CA ILE A 143 -3.37 -25.60 -3.57
C ILE A 143 -4.50 -25.25 -2.59
N CYS A 144 -5.62 -24.72 -3.10
CA CYS A 144 -6.75 -24.19 -2.35
C CYS A 144 -8.04 -24.94 -2.71
N PRO A 145 -8.27 -26.15 -2.17
CA PRO A 145 -9.48 -26.92 -2.45
C PRO A 145 -10.74 -26.20 -1.95
N ASN A 146 -11.87 -26.43 -2.63
CA ASN A 146 -13.17 -25.90 -2.21
C ASN A 146 -13.51 -26.40 -0.80
N ASN A 147 -13.96 -25.50 0.08
CA ASN A 147 -14.18 -25.77 1.51
C ASN A 147 -12.93 -26.25 2.28
N GLY A 148 -11.72 -26.02 1.74
CA GLY A 148 -10.47 -26.23 2.47
C GLY A 148 -10.31 -25.24 3.64
N PRO A 149 -9.29 -25.43 4.49
CA PRO A 149 -9.09 -24.61 5.70
C PRO A 149 -8.82 -23.13 5.41
N GLY A 150 -8.49 -22.77 4.15
CA GLY A 150 -8.25 -21.38 3.75
C GLY A 150 -6.95 -20.77 4.29
N THR A 151 -6.17 -21.52 5.07
CA THR A 151 -4.94 -21.06 5.76
C THR A 151 -3.68 -21.19 4.91
N ILE A 152 -3.71 -22.01 3.86
CA ILE A 152 -2.58 -22.25 2.95
C ILE A 152 -2.19 -20.92 2.28
N LEU A 153 -0.88 -20.69 2.20
CA LEU A 153 -0.27 -19.54 1.53
C LEU A 153 0.15 -19.94 0.12
N THR A 154 -0.03 -19.01 -0.81
CA THR A 154 0.53 -19.08 -2.17
C THR A 154 1.18 -17.74 -2.51
N ASP A 155 2.17 -17.78 -3.40
CA ASP A 155 2.88 -16.59 -3.85
C ASP A 155 1.99 -15.73 -4.76
N LEU A 156 2.11 -14.40 -4.65
CA LEU A 156 1.44 -13.46 -5.54
C LEU A 156 2.14 -13.37 -6.90
N ASP A 157 3.46 -13.57 -6.91
CA ASP A 157 4.23 -13.76 -8.14
C ASP A 157 4.67 -15.21 -8.25
N LEU A 158 4.05 -15.94 -9.17
CA LEU A 158 4.39 -17.33 -9.46
C LEU A 158 5.70 -17.51 -10.25
N THR A 159 6.25 -16.44 -10.82
CA THR A 159 7.44 -16.47 -11.68
C THR A 159 8.70 -16.27 -10.83
N THR A 160 8.67 -15.28 -9.94
CA THR A 160 9.79 -14.89 -9.09
C THR A 160 9.33 -14.54 -7.66
N PRO A 161 8.92 -15.55 -6.86
CA PRO A 161 8.24 -15.34 -5.57
C PRO A 161 8.96 -14.47 -4.53
N ASP A 162 10.29 -14.43 -4.57
CA ASP A 162 11.12 -13.74 -3.59
C ASP A 162 12.00 -12.63 -4.23
N THR A 163 11.80 -12.31 -5.51
CA THR A 163 12.54 -11.24 -6.21
C THR A 163 11.66 -10.01 -6.41
N CYS A 164 12.18 -8.83 -6.08
CA CYS A 164 11.51 -7.57 -6.37
C CYS A 164 11.79 -7.14 -7.81
N ASP A 165 10.93 -7.55 -8.75
CA ASP A 165 11.04 -7.19 -10.16
C ASP A 165 9.65 -6.85 -10.76
N SER A 166 9.53 -6.96 -12.10
CA SER A 166 8.30 -6.62 -12.82
C SER A 166 7.53 -7.86 -13.32
N ALA A 167 7.92 -9.06 -12.90
CA ALA A 167 7.27 -10.30 -13.29
C ALA A 167 5.81 -10.35 -12.80
N TYR A 168 5.52 -9.80 -11.62
CA TYR A 168 4.14 -9.54 -11.17
C TYR A 168 3.28 -8.91 -12.28
N HIS A 169 3.71 -7.79 -12.86
CA HIS A 169 2.96 -7.13 -13.94
C HIS A 169 2.88 -7.95 -15.23
N SER A 170 3.91 -8.76 -15.50
CA SER A 170 3.92 -9.67 -16.65
C SER A 170 2.89 -10.79 -16.47
N ASN A 171 2.73 -11.30 -15.25
CA ASN A 171 1.71 -12.29 -14.89
C ASN A 171 0.29 -11.73 -15.06
N LEU A 172 0.06 -10.47 -14.68
CA LEU A 172 -1.26 -9.83 -14.85
C LEU A 172 -1.71 -9.80 -16.31
N LYS A 173 -0.78 -9.49 -17.24
CA LYS A 173 -1.06 -9.43 -18.68
C LYS A 173 -1.56 -10.76 -19.26
N ILE A 174 -1.27 -11.87 -18.61
CA ILE A 174 -1.67 -13.22 -19.04
C ILE A 174 -2.73 -13.84 -18.11
N GLY A 175 -3.41 -13.02 -17.31
CA GLY A 175 -4.50 -13.46 -16.43
C GLY A 175 -4.03 -14.27 -15.21
N LYS A 176 -2.77 -14.11 -14.80
CA LYS A 176 -2.15 -14.83 -13.67
C LYS A 176 -1.97 -13.98 -12.41
N GLY A 177 -2.75 -12.90 -12.24
CA GLY A 177 -2.89 -12.23 -10.95
C GLY A 177 -3.55 -13.16 -9.93
N LEU A 178 -3.23 -13.04 -8.64
CA LEU A 178 -3.75 -13.94 -7.59
C LEU A 178 -5.08 -13.42 -7.03
N PHE A 179 -5.11 -12.16 -6.61
CA PHE A 179 -6.31 -11.51 -6.10
C PHE A 179 -7.15 -10.94 -7.25
N GLN A 180 -8.45 -10.75 -7.00
CA GLN A 180 -9.32 -10.05 -7.94
C GLN A 180 -8.91 -8.57 -8.14
N SER A 181 -8.21 -7.99 -7.16
CA SER A 181 -7.75 -6.60 -7.21
C SER A 181 -6.56 -6.37 -8.15
N ASP A 182 -5.90 -7.43 -8.57
CA ASP A 182 -4.65 -7.40 -9.33
C ASP A 182 -4.94 -7.21 -10.82
#